data_AF-A0A7W1AMV6-F1
#
_entry.id   AF-A0A7W1AMV6-F1
#
_cell.length_a   1.000
_cell.length_b   1.000
_cell.length_c   1.000
_cell.angle_alpha   90.00
_cell.angle_beta   90.00
_cell.angle_gamma   90.00
#
_symmetry.space_group_name_H-M   'P 1'
#
loop_
_entity.id
_entity.type
_entity.pdbx_description
1 polymer ?
#
loop_
_entity_poly.entity_id
_entity_poly.type
_entity_poly.pdbx_seq_one_letter_code
_entity_poly.pdbx_strand_id
1 'polypeptide(L)'
;MLKLRHSLAATFFAASITGAASTSAQEITVFEHDNFTGRRFAANASVADLGTTGFNDRASSIVVRSGTWQVCSDHYYRGRCVTLTNGDYPSLASLGLNDRVSSIRELGWQRDGAVQRDGGRAAGPAVGRIALYDDTNLGGRGITVDQVVTDFERIGFNDRANSAVISDGAWELCEHAEFRGTCQIYPPGRYANLGALTGVVSSARPVAVAGTVGVGGGAVGAGGGWGGRNRVVMYEGPNYSGRMYTVDANVLRDLGGTGFNDRASSLRVERGYWLFCSDANFQGDCRTFGPGDYPNLPPELANRISSGRRIANEYPYNQAPTWRDSTAR
;
A
#
# COMPACT_ATOMS: atom_id res chain seq x y z
N MET A 1 -68.25 -61.21 -8.78
CA MET A 1 -68.17 -59.89 -9.43
C MET A 1 -66.72 -59.40 -9.36
N LEU A 2 -66.10 -59.29 -10.53
CA LEU A 2 -64.71 -58.92 -10.76
C LEU A 2 -64.51 -57.43 -10.42
N LYS A 3 -63.56 -57.05 -9.56
CA LYS A 3 -63.18 -55.64 -9.37
C LYS A 3 -61.79 -55.38 -9.94
N LEU A 4 -61.79 -54.40 -10.85
CA LEU A 4 -60.78 -53.92 -11.77
C LEU A 4 -59.57 -53.32 -11.05
N ARG A 5 -58.37 -53.64 -11.55
CA ARG A 5 -57.09 -52.98 -11.28
C ARG A 5 -57.12 -51.54 -11.80
N HIS A 6 -56.50 -50.56 -11.13
CA HIS A 6 -55.87 -49.41 -11.82
C HIS A 6 -54.71 -48.83 -11.01
N SER A 7 -53.63 -48.55 -11.75
CA SER A 7 -52.29 -48.11 -11.36
C SER A 7 -52.25 -46.81 -10.57
N LEU A 8 -51.30 -46.70 -9.64
CA LEU A 8 -50.82 -45.42 -9.11
C LEU A 8 -49.36 -45.24 -9.56
N ALA A 9 -49.17 -44.25 -10.44
CA ALA A 9 -47.87 -43.77 -10.85
C ALA A 9 -47.19 -43.03 -9.68
N ALA A 10 -45.99 -43.45 -9.30
CA ALA A 10 -45.18 -42.76 -8.31
C ALA A 10 -44.68 -41.43 -8.90
N THR A 11 -45.20 -40.32 -8.39
CA THR A 11 -44.76 -38.98 -8.74
C THR A 11 -43.48 -38.67 -7.98
N PHE A 12 -42.34 -38.65 -8.67
CA PHE A 12 -41.09 -38.14 -8.11
C PHE A 12 -41.20 -36.61 -8.00
N PHE A 13 -41.35 -36.09 -6.78
CA PHE A 13 -41.07 -34.68 -6.50
C PHE A 13 -39.56 -34.48 -6.59
N ALA A 14 -39.08 -33.95 -7.71
CA ALA A 14 -37.77 -33.33 -7.77
C ALA A 14 -37.82 -32.06 -6.91
N ALA A 15 -37.31 -32.14 -5.68
CA ALA A 15 -37.07 -30.95 -4.87
C ALA A 15 -35.94 -30.17 -5.55
N SER A 16 -36.30 -29.10 -6.26
CA SER A 16 -35.36 -28.11 -6.75
C SER A 16 -34.71 -27.46 -5.52
N ILE A 17 -33.53 -27.94 -5.13
CA ILE A 17 -32.67 -27.20 -4.21
C ILE A 17 -32.15 -26.01 -5.01
N THR A 18 -32.90 -24.91 -5.00
CA THR A 18 -32.35 -23.61 -5.32
C THR A 18 -31.34 -23.30 -4.23
N GLY A 19 -30.08 -23.63 -4.49
CA GLY A 19 -28.96 -23.07 -3.76
C GLY A 19 -29.01 -21.57 -3.98
N ALA A 20 -29.55 -20.83 -3.01
CA ALA A 20 -29.26 -19.41 -2.90
C ALA A 20 -27.73 -19.32 -2.78
N ALA A 21 -27.08 -18.82 -3.83
CA ALA A 21 -25.69 -18.41 -3.72
C ALA A 21 -25.67 -17.37 -2.60
N SER A 22 -25.15 -17.74 -1.43
CA SER A 22 -24.82 -16.80 -0.37
C SER A 22 -23.73 -15.90 -0.93
N THR A 23 -24.13 -14.85 -1.66
CA THR A 23 -23.26 -13.70 -1.88
C THR A 23 -22.91 -13.24 -0.47
N SER A 24 -21.66 -13.45 -0.05
CA SER A 24 -21.13 -12.88 1.17
C SER A 24 -21.40 -11.38 1.11
N ALA A 25 -22.50 -10.93 1.69
CA ALA A 25 -22.86 -9.53 1.72
C ALA A 25 -21.76 -8.84 2.55
N GLN A 26 -21.00 -7.94 1.91
CA GLN A 26 -20.11 -7.05 2.64
C GLN A 26 -20.98 -6.27 3.62
N GLU A 27 -20.52 -6.05 4.85
CA GLU A 27 -21.31 -5.42 5.90
C GLU A 27 -20.49 -4.35 6.61
N ILE A 28 -21.06 -3.15 6.66
CA ILE A 28 -20.54 -1.99 7.38
C ILE A 28 -21.65 -1.42 8.27
N THR A 29 -21.30 -1.03 9.49
CA THR A 29 -22.18 -0.27 10.38
C THR A 29 -21.49 1.03 10.79
N VAL A 30 -22.18 2.15 10.61
CA VAL A 30 -21.73 3.48 11.06
C VAL A 30 -22.51 3.90 12.29
N PHE A 31 -21.86 4.57 13.24
CA PHE A 31 -22.41 4.96 14.54
C PHE A 31 -22.25 6.46 14.79
N GLU A 32 -23.23 7.06 15.45
CA GLU A 32 -23.34 8.51 15.65
C GLU A 32 -22.27 9.07 16.60
N HIS A 33 -21.80 8.26 17.54
CA HIS A 33 -20.80 8.65 18.51
C HIS A 33 -19.59 7.72 18.45
N ASP A 34 -18.50 8.15 19.06
CA ASP A 34 -17.32 7.31 19.26
C ASP A 34 -17.67 6.01 20.02
N ASN A 35 -16.79 5.03 19.93
CA ASN A 35 -16.87 3.75 20.62
C ASN A 35 -18.19 2.99 20.35
N PHE A 36 -18.72 3.13 19.13
CA PHE A 36 -19.87 2.37 18.63
C PHE A 36 -21.18 2.65 19.39
N THR A 37 -21.36 3.90 19.84
CA THR A 37 -22.53 4.34 20.61
C THR A 37 -23.44 5.29 19.81
N GLY A 38 -24.63 5.57 20.35
CA GLY A 38 -25.63 6.44 19.71
C GLY A 38 -26.46 5.71 18.66
N ARG A 39 -27.08 6.47 17.73
CA ARG A 39 -27.79 5.87 16.59
C ARG A 39 -26.80 5.15 15.68
N ARG A 40 -27.29 4.14 14.95
CA ARG A 40 -26.49 3.40 13.98
C ARG A 40 -27.23 3.19 12.67
N PHE A 41 -26.47 3.11 11.59
CA PHE A 41 -26.94 2.73 10.27
C PHE A 41 -26.07 1.60 9.74
N ALA A 42 -26.70 0.47 9.38
CA ALA A 42 -26.02 -0.68 8.80
C ALA A 42 -26.30 -0.73 7.29
N ALA A 43 -25.26 -0.98 6.50
CA ALA A 43 -25.35 -1.12 5.06
C ALA A 43 -24.67 -2.41 4.61
N ASN A 44 -25.30 -3.06 3.63
CA ASN A 44 -24.80 -4.24 2.94
C ASN A 44 -24.62 -4.03 1.44
N ALA A 45 -24.73 -2.76 1.01
CA ALA A 45 -24.52 -2.29 -0.35
C ALA A 45 -24.01 -0.85 -0.30
N SER A 46 -23.53 -0.34 -1.44
CA SER A 46 -23.06 1.04 -1.54
C SER A 46 -24.21 2.05 -1.36
N VAL A 47 -23.97 3.10 -0.58
CA VAL A 47 -24.88 4.21 -0.34
C VAL A 47 -24.24 5.50 -0.84
N ALA A 48 -24.73 5.98 -1.99
CA ALA A 48 -24.21 7.18 -2.64
C ALA A 48 -24.55 8.47 -1.87
N ASP A 49 -25.62 8.50 -1.09
CA ASP A 49 -26.04 9.69 -0.34
C ASP A 49 -26.67 9.26 1.00
N LEU A 50 -25.94 9.46 2.10
CA LEU A 50 -26.42 9.17 3.46
C LEU A 50 -27.50 10.17 3.93
N GLY A 51 -27.74 11.26 3.20
CA GLY A 51 -28.88 12.13 3.42
C GLY A 51 -30.19 11.37 3.30
N THR A 52 -30.27 10.42 2.37
CA THR A 52 -31.44 9.56 2.15
C THR A 52 -31.75 8.62 3.33
N THR A 53 -30.78 8.41 4.23
CA THR A 53 -30.90 7.50 5.39
C THR A 53 -31.04 8.25 6.71
N GLY A 54 -30.92 9.59 6.70
CA GLY A 54 -30.90 10.44 7.89
C GLY A 54 -29.58 10.41 8.66
N PHE A 55 -28.53 9.78 8.10
CA PHE A 55 -27.22 9.59 8.76
C PHE A 55 -26.10 10.48 8.21
N ASN A 56 -26.41 11.39 7.29
CA ASN A 56 -25.44 12.34 6.72
C ASN A 56 -24.74 13.16 7.81
N ASP A 57 -23.42 13.20 7.76
CA ASP A 57 -22.57 14.02 8.65
C ASP A 57 -22.77 13.69 10.13
N ARG A 58 -23.10 12.43 10.44
CA ARG A 58 -23.29 11.95 11.82
C ARG A 58 -22.29 10.91 12.26
N ALA A 59 -21.62 10.23 11.34
CA ALA A 59 -20.79 9.10 11.73
C ALA A 59 -19.55 9.58 12.50
N SER A 60 -19.34 9.02 13.70
CA SER A 60 -18.15 9.22 14.53
C SER A 60 -17.39 7.92 14.77
N SER A 61 -18.01 6.74 14.61
CA SER A 61 -17.29 5.44 14.62
C SER A 61 -17.89 4.44 13.63
N ILE A 62 -17.10 3.43 13.24
CA ILE A 62 -17.46 2.46 12.18
C ILE A 62 -17.04 1.05 12.58
N VAL A 63 -17.86 0.07 12.23
CA VAL A 63 -17.52 -1.35 12.28
C VAL A 63 -17.66 -1.93 10.88
N VAL A 64 -16.61 -2.55 10.36
CA VAL A 64 -16.65 -3.30 9.10
C VAL A 64 -16.59 -4.79 9.43
N ARG A 65 -17.69 -5.52 9.21
CA ARG A 65 -17.79 -6.95 9.48
C ARG A 65 -17.33 -7.79 8.30
N SER A 66 -17.48 -7.32 7.08
CA SER A 66 -16.99 -8.02 5.89
C SER A 66 -16.77 -7.05 4.75
N GLY A 67 -15.78 -7.37 3.92
CA GLY A 67 -15.49 -6.59 2.73
C GLY A 67 -14.48 -5.47 2.89
N THR A 68 -14.38 -4.66 1.83
CA THR A 68 -13.58 -3.44 1.79
C THR A 68 -14.49 -2.29 1.43
N TRP A 69 -14.50 -1.24 2.24
CA TRP A 69 -15.43 -0.13 2.13
C TRP A 69 -14.68 1.17 1.97
N GLN A 70 -15.06 1.98 0.99
CA GLN A 70 -14.64 3.36 0.88
C GLN A 70 -15.67 4.27 1.58
N VAL A 71 -15.21 5.12 2.47
CA VAL A 71 -16.01 6.07 3.26
C VAL A 71 -15.59 7.47 2.88
N CYS A 72 -16.52 8.32 2.44
CA CYS A 72 -16.23 9.61 1.83
C CYS A 72 -16.95 10.77 2.53
N SER A 73 -16.30 11.93 2.56
CA SER A 73 -16.80 13.14 3.22
C SER A 73 -17.94 13.83 2.48
N ASP A 74 -18.12 13.53 1.19
CA ASP A 74 -19.16 14.14 0.38
C ASP A 74 -20.02 13.03 -0.26
N HIS A 75 -21.23 13.40 -0.67
CA HIS A 75 -22.13 12.52 -1.40
C HIS A 75 -21.49 12.05 -2.73
N TYR A 76 -22.01 10.96 -3.28
CA TYR A 76 -21.57 10.32 -4.53
C TYR A 76 -20.08 9.98 -4.56
N TYR A 77 -19.54 9.57 -3.41
CA TYR A 77 -18.16 9.08 -3.24
C TYR A 77 -17.10 10.13 -3.59
N ARG A 78 -17.33 11.37 -3.14
CA ARG A 78 -16.47 12.53 -3.40
C ARG A 78 -15.87 13.09 -2.10
N GLY A 79 -15.02 14.09 -2.25
CA GLY A 79 -14.33 14.73 -1.13
C GLY A 79 -13.17 13.87 -0.62
N ARG A 80 -12.95 13.91 0.69
CA ARG A 80 -11.94 13.09 1.36
C ARG A 80 -12.49 11.68 1.52
N CYS A 81 -11.78 10.69 0.98
CA CYS A 81 -12.20 9.29 1.06
C CYS A 81 -11.15 8.43 1.75
N VAL A 82 -11.59 7.53 2.63
CA VAL A 82 -10.73 6.54 3.29
C VAL A 82 -11.30 5.16 3.00
N THR A 83 -10.42 4.23 2.60
CA THR A 83 -10.79 2.82 2.47
C THR A 83 -10.49 2.08 3.77
N LEU A 84 -11.49 1.36 4.26
CA LEU A 84 -11.49 0.57 5.49
C LEU A 84 -11.73 -0.90 5.13
N THR A 85 -10.91 -1.81 5.66
CA THR A 85 -11.19 -3.25 5.60
C THR A 85 -11.87 -3.72 6.88
N ASN A 86 -12.14 -5.03 6.97
CA ASN A 86 -12.67 -5.69 8.18
C ASN A 86 -11.96 -5.17 9.45
N GLY A 87 -12.75 -4.77 10.44
CA GLY A 87 -12.23 -4.26 11.70
C GLY A 87 -13.14 -3.23 12.36
N ASP A 88 -12.75 -2.88 13.58
CA ASP A 88 -13.45 -1.92 14.43
C ASP A 88 -12.68 -0.58 14.43
N TYR A 89 -13.39 0.51 14.12
CA TYR A 89 -12.87 1.88 14.02
C TYR A 89 -13.57 2.76 15.06
N PRO A 90 -13.08 2.82 16.31
CA PRO A 90 -13.78 3.43 17.43
C PRO A 90 -13.89 4.95 17.36
N SER A 91 -13.13 5.62 16.48
CA SER A 91 -13.28 7.05 16.20
C SER A 91 -12.85 7.38 14.77
N LEU A 92 -13.58 8.31 14.13
CA LEU A 92 -13.30 8.85 12.80
C LEU A 92 -12.57 10.19 12.82
N ALA A 93 -12.33 10.79 14.00
CA ALA A 93 -11.62 12.06 14.17
C ALA A 93 -10.26 12.04 13.48
N SER A 94 -9.45 11.07 13.90
CA SER A 94 -8.51 10.30 13.11
C SER A 94 -8.45 10.54 11.62
N LEU A 95 -9.48 10.06 10.94
CA LEU A 95 -9.48 9.89 9.50
C LEU A 95 -9.88 11.19 8.81
N GLY A 96 -10.13 12.26 9.59
CA GLY A 96 -10.70 13.52 9.11
C GLY A 96 -12.16 13.39 8.69
N LEU A 97 -12.86 12.36 9.20
CA LEU A 97 -14.20 11.96 8.77
C LEU A 97 -15.25 12.05 9.89
N ASN A 98 -14.88 12.46 11.11
CA ASN A 98 -15.82 12.63 12.22
C ASN A 98 -16.91 13.64 11.86
N ASP A 99 -18.17 13.21 11.99
CA ASP A 99 -19.36 14.00 11.65
C ASP A 99 -19.31 14.58 10.23
N ARG A 100 -18.66 13.88 9.31
CA ARG A 100 -18.47 14.32 7.92
C ARG A 100 -18.79 13.24 6.89
N VAL A 101 -19.10 12.01 7.30
CA VAL A 101 -19.36 10.95 6.33
C VAL A 101 -20.70 11.19 5.63
N SER A 102 -20.67 11.33 4.31
CA SER A 102 -21.87 11.53 3.48
C SER A 102 -22.10 10.42 2.43
N SER A 103 -21.11 9.56 2.17
CA SER A 103 -21.30 8.37 1.31
C SER A 103 -20.38 7.21 1.67
N ILE A 104 -20.84 5.97 1.39
CA ILE A 104 -20.10 4.74 1.64
C ILE A 104 -20.23 3.79 0.43
N ARG A 105 -19.12 3.25 -0.06
CA ARG A 105 -19.09 2.36 -1.23
C ARG A 105 -18.38 1.06 -0.92
N GLU A 106 -19.00 -0.03 -1.33
CA GLU A 106 -18.37 -1.35 -1.37
C GLU A 106 -17.31 -1.37 -2.48
N LEU A 107 -16.08 -1.73 -2.13
CA LEU A 107 -15.02 -2.04 -3.08
C LEU A 107 -14.93 -3.57 -3.17
N GLY A 108 -15.28 -4.13 -4.34
CA GLY A 108 -15.11 -5.56 -4.57
C GLY A 108 -13.64 -5.98 -4.41
N TRP A 109 -13.41 -7.21 -3.95
CA TRP A 109 -12.09 -7.84 -4.00
C TRP A 109 -11.59 -7.85 -5.45
N GLN A 110 -10.74 -6.89 -5.82
CA GLN A 110 -10.15 -6.87 -7.14
C GLN A 110 -9.10 -7.99 -7.25
N ARG A 111 -9.55 -9.16 -7.72
CA ARG A 111 -8.77 -9.90 -8.71
C ARG A 111 -8.71 -9.04 -9.96
N ASP A 112 -7.49 -8.68 -10.35
CA ASP A 112 -7.09 -8.20 -11.67
C ASP A 112 -7.61 -6.82 -12.14
N GLY A 113 -6.76 -5.80 -12.00
CA GLY A 113 -6.29 -5.01 -13.14
C GLY A 113 -7.24 -4.07 -13.90
N ALA A 114 -8.48 -3.85 -13.48
CA ALA A 114 -9.38 -2.91 -14.18
C ALA A 114 -9.39 -1.53 -13.51
N VAL A 115 -8.51 -0.64 -13.98
CA VAL A 115 -8.63 0.81 -13.74
C VAL A 115 -9.86 1.31 -14.50
N GLN A 116 -10.95 1.58 -13.80
CA GLN A 116 -12.01 2.45 -14.32
C GLN A 116 -11.43 3.85 -14.44
N ARG A 117 -10.99 4.19 -15.66
CA ARG A 117 -10.67 5.57 -16.04
C ARG A 117 -12.00 6.32 -16.21
N ASP A 118 -12.49 6.90 -15.13
CA ASP A 118 -13.44 8.01 -15.24
C ASP A 118 -12.65 9.32 -15.40
N GLY A 119 -12.90 9.99 -16.51
CA GLY A 119 -12.24 11.22 -16.89
C GLY A 119 -12.64 12.42 -16.03
N GLY A 120 -11.72 13.37 -15.92
CA GLY A 120 -12.08 14.78 -15.72
C GLY A 120 -11.65 15.44 -14.40
N ARG A 121 -10.35 15.50 -14.13
CA ARG A 121 -9.64 16.74 -13.74
C ARG A 121 -8.15 16.42 -13.69
N ALA A 122 -7.32 17.30 -14.26
CA ALA A 122 -5.89 17.26 -14.03
C ALA A 122 -5.64 17.48 -12.53
N ALA A 123 -5.54 16.38 -11.79
CA ALA A 123 -4.98 16.40 -10.45
C ALA A 123 -3.54 16.90 -10.59
N GLY A 124 -3.09 17.75 -9.66
CA GLY A 124 -1.67 18.02 -9.47
C GLY A 124 -0.87 16.71 -9.32
N PRO A 125 0.48 16.77 -9.22
CA PRO A 125 1.32 15.57 -9.22
C PRO A 125 0.71 14.54 -8.27
N ALA A 126 0.37 13.36 -8.80
CA ALA A 126 -0.39 12.34 -8.09
C ALA A 126 0.32 12.06 -6.76
N VAL A 127 -0.20 12.66 -5.68
CA VAL A 127 0.19 12.31 -4.33
C VAL A 127 -0.34 10.89 -4.18
N GLY A 128 0.60 9.95 -4.17
CA GLY A 128 0.33 8.53 -4.21
C GLY A 128 -0.68 8.08 -3.16
N ARG A 129 -1.24 6.89 -3.31
CA ARG A 129 -2.14 6.27 -2.32
C ARG A 129 -1.47 5.05 -1.69
N ILE A 130 -1.52 4.96 -0.37
CA ILE A 130 -1.05 3.80 0.39
C ILE A 130 -2.20 3.18 1.19
N ALA A 131 -2.34 1.87 1.10
CA ALA A 131 -3.09 1.05 2.02
C ALA A 131 -2.10 0.39 3.00
N LEU A 132 -2.32 0.56 4.30
CA LEU A 132 -1.57 -0.08 5.38
C LEU A 132 -2.46 -1.11 6.07
N TYR A 133 -1.88 -2.24 6.42
CA TYR A 133 -2.57 -3.39 6.99
C TYR A 133 -1.90 -3.82 8.28
N ASP A 134 -2.68 -4.22 9.28
CA ASP A 134 -2.16 -4.58 10.59
C ASP A 134 -1.78 -6.05 10.78
N ASP A 135 -1.97 -6.89 9.77
CA ASP A 135 -1.29 -8.18 9.66
C ASP A 135 -0.23 -8.16 8.55
N THR A 136 0.64 -9.17 8.55
CA THR A 136 1.48 -9.49 7.39
C THR A 136 0.64 -10.06 6.24
N ASN A 137 1.22 -10.15 5.05
CA ASN A 137 0.57 -10.70 3.85
C ASN A 137 -0.74 -10.00 3.45
N LEU A 138 -0.88 -8.71 3.78
CA LEU A 138 -2.02 -7.86 3.41
C LEU A 138 -3.34 -8.32 4.04
N GLY A 139 -3.27 -8.89 5.24
CA GLY A 139 -4.42 -9.32 6.04
C GLY A 139 -4.87 -8.29 7.07
N GLY A 140 -5.85 -8.67 7.88
CA GLY A 140 -6.29 -7.88 9.02
C GLY A 140 -7.02 -6.58 8.67
N ARG A 141 -7.04 -5.67 9.64
CA ARG A 141 -7.62 -4.35 9.53
C ARG A 141 -6.65 -3.44 8.79
N GLY A 142 -7.19 -2.68 7.86
CA GLY A 142 -6.42 -1.86 6.95
C GLY A 142 -7.07 -0.51 6.72
N ILE A 143 -6.20 0.49 6.61
CA ILE A 143 -6.55 1.88 6.33
C ILE A 143 -5.91 2.29 5.01
N THR A 144 -6.55 3.21 4.30
CA THR A 144 -5.95 3.84 3.12
C THR A 144 -5.80 5.34 3.35
N VAL A 145 -4.61 5.86 3.11
CA VAL A 145 -4.29 7.29 3.19
C VAL A 145 -3.67 7.76 1.86
N ASP A 146 -3.99 8.99 1.49
CA ASP A 146 -3.57 9.66 0.25
C ASP A 146 -2.90 11.02 0.53
N GLN A 147 -2.65 11.31 1.81
CA GLN A 147 -2.15 12.57 2.33
C GLN A 147 -1.08 12.30 3.39
N VAL A 148 -0.34 13.34 3.75
CA VAL A 148 0.59 13.33 4.88
C VAL A 148 -0.13 12.94 6.17
N VAL A 149 0.40 11.94 6.88
CA VAL A 149 0.01 11.52 8.22
C VAL A 149 1.19 11.77 9.15
N THR A 150 1.14 12.86 9.91
CA THR A 150 2.23 13.22 10.83
C THR A 150 2.26 12.33 12.07
N ASP A 151 1.15 11.69 12.43
CA ASP A 151 1.06 10.85 13.61
C ASP A 151 -0.08 9.83 13.43
N PHE A 152 0.26 8.54 13.43
CA PHE A 152 -0.73 7.47 13.28
C PHE A 152 -1.54 7.21 14.56
N GLU A 153 -1.12 7.72 15.73
CA GLU A 153 -1.92 7.69 16.96
C GLU A 153 -3.23 8.44 16.74
N ARG A 154 -3.13 9.61 16.08
CA ARG A 154 -4.30 10.42 15.73
C ARG A 154 -5.32 9.60 14.99
N ILE A 155 -4.87 8.65 14.15
CA ILE A 155 -5.74 7.85 13.30
C ILE A 155 -6.06 6.44 13.79
N GLY A 156 -5.66 6.09 15.02
CA GLY A 156 -5.87 4.77 15.60
C GLY A 156 -5.15 3.65 14.82
N PHE A 157 -4.00 3.96 14.23
CA PHE A 157 -3.18 3.01 13.47
C PHE A 157 -1.69 3.04 13.84
N ASN A 158 -1.33 3.69 14.96
CA ASN A 158 0.04 3.76 15.44
C ASN A 158 0.61 2.37 15.72
N ASP A 159 1.83 2.10 15.26
CA ASP A 159 2.56 0.85 15.53
C ASP A 159 1.77 -0.41 15.12
N ARG A 160 0.90 -0.26 14.12
CA ARG A 160 0.05 -1.35 13.63
C ARG A 160 0.42 -1.79 12.23
N ALA A 161 1.00 -0.93 11.39
CA ALA A 161 1.28 -1.29 10.01
C ALA A 161 2.33 -2.42 9.92
N ASN A 162 1.93 -3.57 9.37
CA ASN A 162 2.77 -4.75 9.17
C ASN A 162 2.98 -5.06 7.68
N SER A 163 2.04 -4.68 6.82
CA SER A 163 2.12 -4.85 5.37
C SER A 163 1.42 -3.69 4.64
N ALA A 164 1.69 -3.50 3.35
CA ALA A 164 1.19 -2.35 2.60
C ALA A 164 0.96 -2.60 1.11
N VAL A 165 0.02 -1.87 0.52
CA VAL A 165 -0.13 -1.72 -0.94
C VAL A 165 -0.03 -0.26 -1.30
N ILE A 166 0.88 0.08 -2.21
CA ILE A 166 1.06 1.43 -2.72
C ILE A 166 0.65 1.44 -4.19
N SER A 167 -0.43 2.15 -4.51
CA SER A 167 -1.05 2.14 -5.84
C SER A 167 -0.34 3.06 -6.83
N ASP A 168 0.09 4.22 -6.36
CA ASP A 168 0.79 5.26 -7.12
C ASP A 168 1.68 6.04 -6.15
N GLY A 169 2.68 6.74 -6.65
CA GLY A 169 3.67 7.49 -5.87
C GLY A 169 4.53 6.59 -4.98
N ALA A 170 5.65 7.13 -4.49
CA ALA A 170 6.38 6.49 -3.41
C ALA A 170 5.88 7.08 -2.08
N TRP A 171 5.98 6.30 -1.00
CA TRP A 171 5.64 6.73 0.35
C TRP A 171 6.82 6.55 1.28
N GLU A 172 7.08 7.53 2.13
CA GLU A 172 8.02 7.40 3.24
C GLU A 172 7.23 7.03 4.49
N LEU A 173 7.61 5.94 5.13
CA LEU A 173 7.09 5.49 6.42
C LEU A 173 8.19 5.66 7.46
N CYS A 174 7.83 6.14 8.65
CA CYS A 174 8.76 6.39 9.74
C CYS A 174 8.30 5.75 11.04
N GLU A 175 9.27 5.30 11.83
CA GLU A 175 9.10 4.64 13.12
C GLU A 175 8.48 5.54 14.19
N HIS A 176 8.70 6.85 14.11
CA HIS A 176 8.15 7.80 15.08
C HIS A 176 7.27 8.84 14.39
N ALA A 177 6.37 9.44 15.18
CA ALA A 177 5.57 10.58 14.77
C ALA A 177 6.46 11.77 14.34
N GLU A 178 5.89 12.61 13.48
CA GLU A 178 6.50 13.80 12.87
C GLU A 178 7.73 13.47 12.01
N PHE A 179 7.73 12.30 11.34
CA PHE A 179 8.77 11.82 10.43
C PHE A 179 10.14 11.68 11.10
N ARG A 180 10.16 11.14 12.32
CA ARG A 180 11.38 10.90 13.10
C ARG A 180 11.69 9.41 13.20
N GLY A 181 12.88 9.12 13.74
CA GLY A 181 13.35 7.74 13.90
C GLY A 181 13.82 7.12 12.59
N THR A 182 13.72 5.80 12.50
CA THR A 182 14.03 5.08 11.25
C THR A 182 12.95 5.39 10.21
N CYS A 183 13.35 5.85 9.02
CA CYS A 183 12.44 6.08 7.91
C CYS A 183 12.84 5.27 6.67
N GLN A 184 11.85 4.74 5.95
CA GLN A 184 12.08 4.00 4.72
C GLN A 184 11.06 4.40 3.64
N ILE A 185 11.55 4.54 2.41
CA ILE A 185 10.73 4.83 1.24
C ILE A 185 10.30 3.52 0.58
N TYR A 186 9.00 3.39 0.36
CA TYR A 186 8.33 2.29 -0.33
C TYR A 186 7.74 2.82 -1.66
N PRO A 187 8.29 2.39 -2.81
CA PRO A 187 7.70 2.65 -4.11
C PRO A 187 6.30 2.03 -4.32
N PRO A 188 5.64 2.28 -5.47
CA PRO A 188 4.47 1.49 -5.85
C PRO A 188 4.77 -0.01 -5.85
N GLY A 189 3.89 -0.78 -5.23
CA GLY A 189 4.11 -2.20 -5.00
C GLY A 189 3.18 -2.80 -3.94
N ARG A 190 3.24 -4.13 -3.81
CA ARG A 190 2.58 -4.90 -2.74
C ARG A 190 3.67 -5.44 -1.83
N TYR A 191 3.64 -5.03 -0.58
CA TYR A 191 4.61 -5.37 0.45
C TYR A 191 3.95 -6.28 1.45
N ALA A 192 4.24 -7.59 1.39
CA ALA A 192 3.71 -8.56 2.35
C ALA A 192 4.26 -8.35 3.78
N ASN A 193 5.38 -7.64 3.90
CA ASN A 193 6.01 -7.25 5.15
C ASN A 193 6.74 -5.90 4.95
N LEU A 194 6.81 -5.07 5.99
CA LEU A 194 7.46 -3.75 5.93
C LEU A 194 8.94 -3.77 6.36
N GLY A 195 9.54 -4.94 6.56
CA GLY A 195 10.91 -5.11 7.04
C GLY A 195 11.07 -4.53 8.45
N ALA A 196 12.11 -3.72 8.65
CA ALA A 196 12.40 -3.07 9.93
C ALA A 196 11.30 -2.15 10.47
N LEU A 197 10.37 -1.72 9.61
CA LEU A 197 9.22 -0.89 10.02
C LEU A 197 7.96 -1.70 10.34
N THR A 198 8.02 -3.02 10.27
CA THR A 198 6.90 -3.91 10.61
C THR A 198 6.45 -3.69 12.06
N GLY A 199 5.21 -3.25 12.25
CA GLY A 199 4.59 -3.06 13.56
C GLY A 199 5.09 -1.83 14.33
N VAL A 200 5.81 -0.90 13.69
CA VAL A 200 6.37 0.29 14.36
C VAL A 200 6.15 1.59 13.59
N VAL A 201 5.37 1.57 12.50
CA VAL A 201 5.11 2.80 11.74
C VAL A 201 4.24 3.77 12.54
N SER A 202 4.75 4.98 12.78
CA SER A 202 4.06 6.06 13.50
C SER A 202 3.87 7.35 12.68
N SER A 203 4.50 7.50 11.50
CA SER A 203 4.11 8.53 10.53
C SER A 203 4.35 8.12 9.07
N ALA A 204 3.64 8.73 8.14
CA ALA A 204 3.74 8.44 6.71
C ALA A 204 3.51 9.68 5.84
N ARG A 205 4.22 9.80 4.72
CA ARG A 205 3.95 10.87 3.75
C ARG A 205 4.21 10.44 2.31
N PRO A 206 3.45 10.99 1.33
CA PRO A 206 3.76 10.81 -0.07
C PRO A 206 5.10 11.48 -0.39
N VAL A 207 5.90 10.81 -1.22
CA VAL A 207 7.16 11.31 -1.77
C VAL A 207 6.87 11.82 -3.17
N ALA A 208 7.05 13.11 -3.40
CA ALA A 208 6.91 13.71 -4.73
C ALA A 208 7.97 13.14 -5.67
N VAL A 209 7.58 12.26 -6.59
CA VAL A 209 8.48 11.69 -7.60
C VAL A 209 8.66 12.74 -8.69
N ALA A 210 9.79 13.46 -8.67
CA ALA A 210 10.20 14.30 -9.80
C ALA A 210 10.52 13.39 -11.00
N GLY A 211 9.54 13.20 -11.90
CA GLY A 211 9.71 12.37 -13.10
C GLY A 211 8.49 12.18 -14.01
N THR A 212 7.28 12.57 -13.63
CA THR A 212 6.07 12.45 -14.49
C THR A 212 5.56 13.78 -15.04
N VAL A 213 6.44 14.78 -15.22
CA VAL A 213 6.15 15.91 -16.13
C VAL A 213 6.94 15.71 -17.42
N GLY A 214 6.33 14.94 -18.31
CA GLY A 214 6.70 14.83 -19.71
C GLY A 214 5.47 15.06 -20.59
N VAL A 215 4.83 16.22 -20.43
CA VAL A 215 3.86 16.72 -21.42
C VAL A 215 4.66 17.56 -22.41
N GLY A 216 4.93 17.02 -23.59
CA GLY A 216 5.62 17.74 -24.66
C GLY A 216 6.18 16.77 -25.70
N GLY A 217 5.50 16.68 -26.83
CA GLY A 217 5.82 15.75 -27.91
C GLY A 217 7.21 15.93 -28.52
N GLY A 218 7.73 14.84 -29.06
CA GLY A 218 8.99 14.81 -29.79
C GLY A 218 9.55 13.39 -29.81
N ALA A 219 9.65 12.82 -31.01
CA ALA A 219 10.10 11.47 -31.29
C ALA A 219 11.34 11.01 -30.49
N VAL A 220 11.31 9.77 -29.99
CA VAL A 220 12.51 8.98 -29.66
C VAL A 220 12.28 7.58 -30.25
N GLY A 221 13.05 7.10 -31.23
CA GLY A 221 14.49 7.25 -31.40
C GLY A 221 15.17 6.32 -30.40
N ALA A 222 15.60 5.15 -30.86
CA ALA A 222 16.33 4.18 -30.06
C ALA A 222 17.60 4.81 -29.43
N GLY A 223 17.81 4.58 -28.12
CA GLY A 223 19.09 4.78 -27.44
C GLY A 223 19.22 6.06 -26.58
N GLY A 224 19.26 5.85 -25.25
CA GLY A 224 20.02 6.66 -24.27
C GLY A 224 19.56 8.10 -23.97
N GLY A 225 19.38 8.45 -22.69
CA GLY A 225 19.28 9.86 -22.32
C GLY A 225 18.76 10.23 -20.93
N TRP A 226 19.12 9.53 -19.86
CA TRP A 226 19.07 10.12 -18.51
C TRP A 226 20.48 10.59 -18.18
N GLY A 227 20.72 11.90 -18.28
CA GLY A 227 22.05 12.55 -18.43
C GLY A 227 22.98 12.56 -17.20
N GLY A 228 23.25 11.40 -16.60
CA GLY A 228 24.34 11.21 -15.65
C GLY A 228 24.59 9.72 -15.49
N ARG A 229 25.86 9.28 -15.52
CA ARG A 229 26.20 7.87 -15.28
C ARG A 229 25.70 7.51 -13.88
N ASN A 230 24.67 6.68 -13.83
CA ASN A 230 24.24 6.03 -12.60
C ASN A 230 25.44 5.25 -12.09
N ARG A 231 25.90 5.58 -10.89
CA ARG A 231 27.10 4.95 -10.35
C ARG A 231 26.81 4.55 -8.93
N VAL A 232 26.12 3.43 -8.82
CA VAL A 232 26.14 2.64 -7.60
C VAL A 232 27.27 1.65 -7.73
N VAL A 233 28.16 1.61 -6.75
CA VAL A 233 29.25 0.64 -6.71
C VAL A 233 28.98 -0.31 -5.56
N MET A 234 28.80 -1.59 -5.89
CA MET A 234 28.71 -2.67 -4.92
C MET A 234 30.08 -3.30 -4.74
N TYR A 235 30.42 -3.70 -3.52
CA TYR A 235 31.70 -4.34 -3.19
C TYR A 235 31.45 -5.68 -2.50
N GLU A 236 32.27 -6.69 -2.82
CA GLU A 236 32.10 -8.05 -2.28
C GLU A 236 32.31 -8.11 -0.76
N GLY A 237 33.24 -7.31 -0.24
CA GLY A 237 33.56 -7.27 1.18
C GLY A 237 33.01 -6.05 1.91
N PRO A 238 32.97 -6.09 3.25
CA PRO A 238 32.69 -4.91 4.06
C PRO A 238 33.78 -3.84 3.86
N ASN A 239 33.47 -2.60 4.22
CA ASN A 239 34.37 -1.44 4.09
C ASN A 239 34.94 -1.27 2.68
N TYR A 240 34.12 -1.51 1.64
CA TYR A 240 34.46 -1.31 0.23
C TYR A 240 35.63 -2.17 -0.28
N SER A 241 35.78 -3.37 0.29
CA SER A 241 36.86 -4.29 -0.06
C SER A 241 36.43 -5.35 -1.09
N GLY A 242 37.42 -6.02 -1.69
CA GLY A 242 37.18 -7.09 -2.66
C GLY A 242 36.83 -6.58 -4.06
N ARG A 243 36.26 -7.46 -4.89
CA ARG A 243 35.82 -7.10 -6.24
C ARG A 243 34.67 -6.10 -6.17
N MET A 244 34.60 -5.22 -7.16
CA MET A 244 33.50 -4.25 -7.29
C MET A 244 32.64 -4.52 -8.53
N TYR A 245 31.37 -4.16 -8.44
CA TYR A 245 30.44 -4.11 -9.56
C TYR A 245 29.79 -2.73 -9.63
N THR A 246 29.83 -2.11 -10.81
CA THR A 246 29.21 -0.80 -11.03
C THR A 246 27.86 -0.99 -11.72
N VAL A 247 26.80 -0.44 -11.12
CA VAL A 247 25.45 -0.44 -11.67
C VAL A 247 25.28 0.76 -12.59
N ASP A 248 25.45 0.53 -13.89
CA ASP A 248 25.33 1.58 -14.91
C ASP A 248 23.90 1.75 -15.46
N ALA A 249 22.95 0.91 -15.04
CA ALA A 249 21.56 0.89 -15.51
C ALA A 249 20.57 1.32 -14.41
N ASN A 250 19.48 2.02 -14.78
CA ASN A 250 18.40 2.37 -13.85
C ASN A 250 17.65 1.15 -13.29
N VAL A 251 17.73 0.00 -13.95
CA VAL A 251 17.00 -1.21 -13.59
C VAL A 251 17.91 -2.42 -13.80
N LEU A 252 18.11 -3.18 -12.74
CA LEU A 252 18.88 -4.41 -12.66
C LEU A 252 17.92 -5.49 -12.15
N ARG A 253 17.21 -6.14 -13.07
CA ARG A 253 16.17 -7.14 -12.70
C ARG A 253 16.77 -8.40 -12.07
N ASP A 254 17.99 -8.75 -12.48
CA ASP A 254 18.66 -9.97 -12.04
C ASP A 254 20.18 -9.78 -12.19
N LEU A 255 20.93 -10.09 -11.14
CA LEU A 255 22.39 -10.05 -11.08
C LEU A 255 23.02 -11.39 -11.48
N GLY A 256 22.26 -12.47 -11.68
CA GLY A 256 22.77 -13.81 -11.97
C GLY A 256 23.76 -13.86 -13.14
N GLY A 257 23.49 -13.11 -14.21
CA GLY A 257 24.35 -13.03 -15.40
C GLY A 257 25.60 -12.16 -15.25
N THR A 258 25.77 -11.46 -14.14
CA THR A 258 26.86 -10.47 -13.95
C THR A 258 28.08 -11.05 -13.23
N GLY A 259 27.93 -12.24 -12.65
CA GLY A 259 28.93 -12.83 -11.77
C GLY A 259 29.06 -12.13 -10.41
N PHE A 260 28.16 -11.20 -10.06
CA PHE A 260 28.15 -10.47 -8.79
C PHE A 260 26.90 -10.74 -7.93
N ASN A 261 26.05 -11.68 -8.35
CA ASN A 261 24.86 -12.11 -7.60
C ASN A 261 25.22 -12.62 -6.20
N ASP A 262 24.49 -12.19 -5.18
CA ASP A 262 24.68 -12.61 -3.79
C ASP A 262 26.08 -12.33 -3.22
N ARG A 263 26.75 -11.28 -3.73
CA ARG A 263 28.11 -10.95 -3.28
C ARG A 263 28.25 -9.63 -2.57
N ALA A 264 27.35 -8.68 -2.81
CA ALA A 264 27.50 -7.34 -2.25
C ALA A 264 27.46 -7.39 -0.72
N SER A 265 28.50 -6.88 -0.06
CA SER A 265 28.56 -6.68 1.41
C SER A 265 28.69 -5.22 1.82
N SER A 266 29.09 -4.34 0.89
CA SER A 266 29.08 -2.89 1.09
C SER A 266 28.72 -2.16 -0.20
N LEU A 267 28.27 -0.91 -0.07
CA LEU A 267 27.63 -0.17 -1.15
C LEU A 267 28.03 1.31 -1.10
N ARG A 268 28.35 1.89 -2.26
CA ARG A 268 28.46 3.35 -2.45
C ARG A 268 27.44 3.79 -3.48
N VAL A 269 26.55 4.69 -3.08
CA VAL A 269 25.54 5.28 -3.97
C VAL A 269 25.98 6.70 -4.28
N GLU A 270 26.49 6.95 -5.49
CA GLU A 270 26.92 8.31 -5.85
C GLU A 270 25.74 9.26 -6.05
N ARG A 271 24.66 8.79 -6.68
CA ARG A 271 23.47 9.61 -6.99
C ARG A 271 22.18 8.81 -7.06
N GLY A 272 21.11 9.51 -6.70
CA GLY A 272 19.76 8.96 -6.70
C GLY A 272 19.50 7.97 -5.57
N TYR A 273 18.26 7.53 -5.51
CA TYR A 273 17.78 6.56 -4.54
C TYR A 273 17.55 5.23 -5.23
N TRP A 274 17.87 4.14 -4.56
CA TRP A 274 17.88 2.80 -5.12
C TRP A 274 17.19 1.82 -4.20
N LEU A 275 16.29 1.01 -4.73
CA LEU A 275 15.79 -0.19 -4.07
C LEU A 275 16.71 -1.35 -4.45
N PHE A 276 17.26 -2.06 -3.47
CA PHE A 276 17.95 -3.34 -3.66
C PHE A 276 17.20 -4.44 -2.91
N CYS A 277 17.12 -5.61 -3.52
CA CYS A 277 16.37 -6.74 -2.99
C CYS A 277 17.20 -8.02 -2.99
N SER A 278 16.91 -8.93 -2.05
CA SER A 278 17.61 -10.20 -1.88
C SER A 278 17.38 -11.17 -3.04
N ASP A 279 16.23 -11.06 -3.71
CA ASP A 279 15.87 -11.98 -4.78
C ASP A 279 15.79 -11.24 -6.12
N ALA A 280 15.80 -12.00 -7.22
CA ALA A 280 15.60 -11.44 -8.55
C ALA A 280 14.20 -10.80 -8.68
N ASN A 281 14.04 -9.91 -9.66
CA ASN A 281 12.78 -9.24 -10.00
C ASN A 281 12.15 -8.43 -8.85
N PHE A 282 12.98 -7.83 -7.98
CA PHE A 282 12.54 -6.97 -6.86
C PHE A 282 11.70 -7.71 -5.82
N GLN A 283 12.08 -8.94 -5.50
CA GLN A 283 11.41 -9.81 -4.52
C GLN A 283 12.31 -10.10 -3.31
N GLY A 284 11.72 -10.73 -2.29
CA GLY A 284 12.42 -11.05 -1.04
C GLY A 284 12.55 -9.84 -0.12
N ASP A 285 13.64 -9.80 0.64
CA ASP A 285 13.94 -8.68 1.55
C ASP A 285 14.44 -7.50 0.72
N CYS A 286 13.78 -6.34 0.83
CA CYS A 286 14.13 -5.15 0.08
C CYS A 286 14.43 -3.95 0.98
N ARG A 287 15.48 -3.20 0.65
CA ARG A 287 15.81 -1.92 1.30
C ARG A 287 16.06 -0.83 0.27
N THR A 288 15.74 0.39 0.67
CA THR A 288 16.03 1.60 -0.10
C THR A 288 17.32 2.24 0.41
N PHE A 289 18.21 2.61 -0.51
CA PHE A 289 19.48 3.27 -0.26
C PHE A 289 19.51 4.63 -0.98
N GLY A 290 19.78 5.69 -0.25
CA GLY A 290 20.03 7.03 -0.81
C GLY A 290 21.50 7.25 -1.15
N PRO A 291 21.87 8.43 -1.68
CA PRO A 291 23.26 8.81 -1.88
C PRO A 291 24.05 8.70 -0.58
N GLY A 292 25.23 8.08 -0.64
CA GLY A 292 26.07 7.89 0.54
C GLY A 292 26.93 6.64 0.50
N ASP A 293 27.60 6.47 1.62
CA ASP A 293 28.60 5.45 1.89
C ASP A 293 28.03 4.45 2.90
N TYR A 294 27.86 3.20 2.48
CA TYR A 294 27.34 2.10 3.30
C TYR A 294 28.44 1.05 3.49
N PRO A 295 29.28 1.20 4.52
CA PRO A 295 30.45 0.33 4.72
C PRO A 295 30.04 -1.10 5.09
N ASN A 296 28.83 -1.29 5.60
CA ASN A 296 28.22 -2.59 5.85
C ASN A 296 26.77 -2.56 5.37
N LEU A 297 26.38 -3.55 4.58
CA LEU A 297 24.98 -3.77 4.25
C LEU A 297 24.25 -4.42 5.44
N PRO A 298 22.94 -4.16 5.59
CA PRO A 298 22.16 -4.80 6.64
C PRO A 298 22.11 -6.33 6.43
N PRO A 299 21.95 -7.13 7.50
CA PRO A 299 22.07 -8.59 7.46
C PRO A 299 21.20 -9.29 6.41
N GLU A 300 20.01 -8.75 6.15
CA GLU A 300 19.07 -9.26 5.15
C GLU A 300 19.56 -9.10 3.70
N LEU A 301 20.48 -8.16 3.44
CA LEU A 301 21.01 -7.88 2.10
C LEU A 301 22.50 -8.18 1.94
N ALA A 302 23.26 -8.28 3.03
CA ALA A 302 24.68 -8.61 2.99
C ALA A 302 24.88 -10.01 2.37
N ASN A 303 25.63 -10.07 1.26
CA ASN A 303 25.84 -11.27 0.43
C ASN A 303 24.54 -11.88 -0.12
N ARG A 304 23.52 -11.05 -0.36
CA ARG A 304 22.22 -11.51 -0.84
C ARG A 304 21.62 -10.66 -1.94
N ILE A 305 22.17 -9.49 -2.27
CA ILE A 305 21.57 -8.63 -3.31
C ILE A 305 21.55 -9.37 -4.67
N SER A 306 20.34 -9.53 -5.23
CA SER A 306 20.10 -10.16 -6.54
C SER A 306 19.38 -9.25 -7.53
N SER A 307 18.74 -8.17 -7.09
CA SER A 307 18.14 -7.17 -7.98
C SER A 307 18.19 -5.76 -7.42
N GLY A 308 18.13 -4.76 -8.29
CA GLY A 308 18.16 -3.35 -7.91
C GLY A 308 17.52 -2.42 -8.92
N ARG A 309 16.89 -1.34 -8.47
CA ARG A 309 16.36 -0.31 -9.38
C ARG A 309 16.46 1.07 -8.76
N ARG A 310 16.72 2.05 -9.60
CA ARG A 310 16.68 3.45 -9.22
C ARG A 310 15.23 3.88 -9.08
N ILE A 311 14.92 4.57 -7.98
CA ILE A 311 13.58 5.00 -7.62
C ILE A 311 13.40 6.52 -7.66
N ALA A 312 14.48 7.31 -7.52
CA ALA A 312 14.43 8.79 -7.63
C ALA A 312 15.80 9.41 -7.96
N ASN A 313 15.81 10.62 -8.54
CA ASN A 313 17.03 11.41 -8.82
C ASN A 313 17.54 12.18 -7.60
N GLU A 314 16.63 12.79 -6.87
CA GLU A 314 16.89 13.75 -5.80
C GLU A 314 16.08 13.35 -4.58
N TYR A 315 16.63 13.63 -3.39
CA TYR A 315 15.84 13.62 -2.17
C TYR A 315 14.94 14.86 -2.20
N PRO A 316 13.69 14.80 -1.73
CA PRO A 316 12.88 16.02 -1.62
C PRO A 316 13.38 16.99 -0.55
N TYR A 317 14.46 16.70 0.19
CA TYR A 317 15.09 17.61 1.15
C TYR A 317 16.61 17.62 1.08
N ASN A 318 17.23 18.59 1.75
CA ASN A 318 18.62 18.99 1.56
C ASN A 318 19.59 18.13 2.39
N GLN A 319 19.15 16.99 2.93
CA GLN A 319 19.89 16.18 3.89
C GLN A 319 19.76 14.69 3.58
N ALA A 320 20.86 13.94 3.77
CA ALA A 320 20.89 12.50 3.58
C ALA A 320 19.99 11.78 4.61
N PRO A 321 19.31 10.68 4.25
CA PRO A 321 18.58 9.87 5.21
C PRO A 321 19.52 9.40 6.33
N THR A 322 19.14 9.63 7.58
CA THR A 322 19.93 9.27 8.75
C THR A 322 19.75 7.78 9.06
N TRP A 323 20.73 6.98 8.68
CA TRP A 323 20.87 5.59 9.14
C TRP A 323 21.79 5.59 10.34
N ARG A 324 21.25 5.55 11.56
CA ARG A 324 22.07 5.13 12.70
C ARG A 324 22.06 3.62 12.73
N ASP A 325 23.26 3.05 12.69
CA ASP A 325 23.53 1.64 12.95
C ASP A 325 22.73 1.18 14.18
N SER A 326 21.87 0.17 13.99
CA SER A 326 21.21 -0.54 15.08
C SER A 326 22.17 -1.38 15.93
N THR A 327 23.49 -1.13 15.82
CA THR A 327 24.56 -1.85 16.53
C THR A 327 25.37 -0.97 17.48
N ALA A 328 25.03 0.32 17.64
CA ALA A 328 25.64 1.15 18.66
C ALA A 328 24.86 1.05 20.00
N ARG A 329 25.22 0.01 20.78
CA ARG A 329 25.01 -0.25 22.23
C ARG A 329 23.89 0.48 22.98
#